data_AF-A0A8H7YIA5-F1
#
_entry.id   AF-A0A8H7YIA5-F1
#
_cell.length_a   1.000
_cell.length_b   1.000
_cell.length_c   1.000
_cell.angle_alpha   90.00
_cell.angle_beta   90.00
_cell.angle_gamma   90.00
#
_symmetry.space_group_name_H-M   'P 1'
#
loop_
_entity.id
_entity.type
_entity.pdbx_description
1 polymer ?
#
loop_
_entity_poly.entity_id
_entity_poly.type
_entity_poly.pdbx_seq_one_letter_code
_entity_poly.pdbx_strand_id
1 'polypeptide(L)'
;MQRSLRTAFSLYRLQNSNCKMVRIFTSILLGLLLLVTGTRAQFQFFEQMFGGGQQQQHDSREQNVPSDSDWYQRTYDNARCSNYLCPGTLACVAVPHHCPCQHPAVEDKFELGDGSAICVSKGGFKFGEAARKVELARKGLL
;
A
#
# COMPACT_ATOMS: atom_id res chain seq x y z
N MET A 1 7.24 86.14 -27.44
CA MET A 1 6.72 84.80 -27.82
C MET A 1 7.39 83.66 -27.02
N GLN A 2 7.30 83.63 -25.67
CA GLN A 2 7.96 82.57 -24.85
C GLN A 2 7.02 81.84 -23.87
N ARG A 3 5.78 82.29 -23.68
CA ARG A 3 4.83 81.65 -22.74
C ARG A 3 4.09 80.44 -23.32
N SER A 4 3.99 80.31 -24.65
CA SER A 4 3.21 79.22 -25.28
C SER A 4 3.93 77.86 -25.33
N LEU A 5 5.26 77.84 -25.25
CA LEU A 5 6.07 76.60 -25.39
C LEU A 5 6.19 75.80 -24.08
N ARG A 6 6.08 76.46 -22.91
CA ARG A 6 6.22 75.78 -21.60
C ARG A 6 4.98 74.94 -21.22
N THR A 7 3.79 75.37 -21.62
CA THR A 7 2.53 74.65 -21.34
C THR A 7 2.39 73.38 -22.19
N ALA A 8 2.82 73.42 -23.45
CA ALA A 8 2.79 72.27 -24.35
C ALA A 8 3.73 71.14 -23.88
N PHE A 9 4.91 71.47 -23.36
CA PHE A 9 5.89 70.48 -22.87
C PHE A 9 5.46 69.78 -21.58
N SER A 10 4.72 70.47 -20.71
CA SER A 10 4.18 69.93 -19.45
C SER A 10 3.03 68.95 -19.70
N LEU A 11 2.11 69.29 -20.62
CA LEU A 11 1.02 68.40 -21.02
C LEU A 11 1.53 67.16 -21.78
N TYR A 12 2.58 67.29 -22.60
CA TYR A 12 3.22 66.15 -23.27
C TYR A 12 3.88 65.15 -22.30
N ARG A 13 4.50 65.61 -21.19
CA ARG A 13 5.09 64.72 -20.17
C ARG A 13 4.05 63.97 -19.34
N LEU A 14 2.91 64.60 -19.03
CA LEU A 14 1.80 63.98 -18.27
C LEU A 14 1.02 62.96 -19.13
N GLN A 15 0.80 63.25 -20.41
CA GLN A 15 0.18 62.30 -21.38
C GLN A 15 1.06 61.05 -21.59
N ASN A 16 2.39 61.23 -21.61
CA ASN A 16 3.36 60.14 -21.86
C ASN A 16 3.56 59.22 -20.65
N SER A 17 3.43 59.72 -19.41
CA SER A 17 3.59 58.90 -18.20
C SER A 17 2.37 58.02 -17.90
N ASN A 18 1.16 58.56 -18.09
CA ASN A 18 -0.08 57.79 -17.92
C ASN A 18 -0.24 56.72 -19.02
N CYS A 19 0.16 57.04 -20.26
CA CYS A 19 0.12 56.07 -21.36
C CYS A 19 1.16 54.94 -21.19
N LYS A 20 2.34 55.24 -20.64
CA LYS A 20 3.35 54.21 -20.31
C LYS A 20 2.88 53.29 -19.19
N MET A 21 2.29 53.84 -18.12
CA MET A 21 1.78 53.06 -17.00
C MET A 21 0.62 52.16 -17.43
N VAL A 22 -0.34 52.66 -18.20
CA VAL A 22 -1.46 51.87 -18.73
C VAL A 22 -0.98 50.77 -19.68
N ARG A 23 0.07 51.02 -20.49
CA ARG A 23 0.67 50.00 -21.38
C ARG A 23 1.41 48.90 -20.62
N ILE A 24 2.09 49.25 -19.53
CA ILE A 24 2.75 48.26 -18.66
C ILE A 24 1.70 47.41 -17.95
N PHE A 25 0.67 48.02 -17.37
CA PHE A 25 -0.41 47.29 -16.71
C PHE A 25 -1.18 46.37 -17.67
N THR A 26 -1.51 46.84 -18.87
CA THR A 26 -2.17 45.99 -19.89
C THR A 26 -1.26 44.87 -20.37
N SER A 27 0.06 45.09 -20.50
CA SER A 27 1.01 44.01 -20.89
C SER A 27 1.14 42.94 -19.80
N ILE A 28 1.20 43.34 -18.53
CA ILE A 28 1.23 42.42 -17.39
C ILE A 28 -0.08 41.62 -17.31
N LEU A 29 -1.22 42.29 -17.45
CA LEU A 29 -2.53 41.66 -17.35
C LEU A 29 -2.78 40.69 -18.52
N LEU A 30 -2.31 41.02 -19.73
CA LEU A 30 -2.35 40.13 -20.89
C LEU A 30 -1.41 38.93 -20.71
N GLY A 31 -0.21 39.13 -20.17
CA GLY A 31 0.73 38.05 -19.85
C GLY A 31 0.19 37.09 -18.79
N LEU A 32 -0.47 37.62 -17.75
CA LEU A 32 -1.10 36.82 -16.71
C LEU A 32 -2.28 35.99 -17.26
N LEU A 33 -3.08 36.58 -18.17
CA LEU A 33 -4.21 35.89 -18.81
C LEU A 33 -3.74 34.70 -19.67
N LEU A 34 -2.59 34.82 -20.33
CA LEU A 34 -2.00 33.73 -21.13
C LEU A 34 -1.50 32.57 -20.26
N LEU A 35 -0.97 32.85 -19.07
CA LEU A 35 -0.51 31.83 -18.12
C LEU A 35 -1.65 30.94 -17.58
N VAL A 36 -2.88 31.45 -17.50
CA VAL A 36 -4.05 30.69 -16.98
C VAL A 36 -4.65 29.75 -18.03
N THR A 37 -4.39 29.95 -19.32
CA THR A 37 -4.97 29.12 -20.39
C THR A 37 -4.33 27.73 -20.59
N GLY A 38 -3.28 27.41 -19.83
CA GLY A 38 -2.42 26.23 -20.05
C GLY A 38 -2.71 24.96 -19.23
N THR A 39 -3.61 24.96 -18.25
CA THR A 39 -3.84 23.77 -17.39
C THR A 39 -5.09 22.98 -17.81
N ARG A 40 -4.99 22.27 -18.94
CA ARG A 40 -5.95 21.20 -19.26
C ARG A 40 -5.57 19.97 -18.43
N ALA A 41 -6.17 19.79 -17.26
CA ALA A 41 -6.06 18.54 -16.52
C ALA A 41 -6.81 17.43 -17.27
N GLN A 42 -6.15 16.76 -18.21
CA GLN A 42 -6.67 15.58 -18.90
C GLN A 42 -6.63 14.38 -17.94
N PHE A 43 -7.67 14.22 -17.13
CA PHE A 43 -7.91 13.01 -16.35
C PHE A 43 -8.58 11.89 -17.18
N GLN A 44 -8.47 11.91 -18.51
CA GLN A 44 -9.01 10.85 -19.38
C GLN A 44 -8.30 9.49 -19.22
N PHE A 45 -7.13 9.45 -18.56
CA PHE A 45 -6.42 8.21 -18.27
C PHE A 45 -7.17 7.30 -17.29
N PHE A 46 -7.85 7.88 -16.29
CA PHE A 46 -8.48 7.09 -15.24
C PHE A 46 -9.80 6.47 -15.68
N GLU A 47 -10.63 7.15 -16.47
CA GLU A 47 -11.89 6.56 -16.96
C GLU A 47 -11.66 5.27 -17.77
N GLN A 48 -10.59 5.24 -18.57
CA GLN A 48 -10.31 4.08 -19.43
C GLN A 48 -9.75 2.88 -18.64
N MET A 49 -9.23 3.10 -17.44
CA MET A 49 -8.71 2.03 -16.58
C MET A 49 -9.81 1.40 -15.70
N PHE A 50 -10.87 2.15 -15.38
CA PHE A 50 -11.99 1.68 -14.54
C PHE A 50 -13.22 1.20 -15.35
N GLY A 51 -13.28 1.51 -16.65
CA GLY A 51 -14.41 1.20 -17.54
C GLY A 51 -14.24 -0.05 -18.40
N GLY A 52 -14.05 -1.22 -17.80
CA GLY A 52 -14.47 -2.50 -18.38
C GLY A 52 -13.61 -3.16 -19.48
N GLY A 53 -13.16 -4.39 -19.19
CA GLY A 53 -13.12 -5.45 -20.22
C GLY A 53 -11.75 -5.99 -20.63
N GLN A 54 -11.21 -6.89 -19.81
CA GLN A 54 -10.45 -8.10 -20.17
C GLN A 54 -9.59 -8.09 -21.46
N GLN A 55 -8.27 -7.98 -21.27
CA GLN A 55 -7.34 -9.03 -21.69
C GLN A 55 -6.09 -8.94 -20.82
N GLN A 56 -5.98 -9.90 -19.89
CA GLN A 56 -4.82 -10.10 -19.03
C GLN A 56 -3.59 -10.35 -19.90
N GLN A 57 -2.74 -9.35 -20.04
CA GLN A 57 -1.34 -9.57 -20.34
C GLN A 57 -0.70 -9.96 -19.00
N HIS A 58 -0.43 -11.26 -18.84
CA HIS A 58 0.30 -11.82 -17.71
C HIS A 58 1.70 -11.20 -17.66
N ASP A 59 1.84 -10.10 -16.93
CA ASP A 59 3.10 -9.77 -16.27
C ASP A 59 3.20 -10.70 -15.05
N SER A 60 3.88 -11.82 -15.22
CA SER A 60 4.28 -12.73 -14.15
C SER A 60 5.37 -12.09 -13.27
N ARG A 61 5.11 -10.90 -12.72
CA ARG A 61 5.85 -10.44 -11.54
C ARG A 61 5.32 -11.26 -10.38
N GLU A 62 6.16 -12.11 -9.81
CA GLU A 62 5.89 -12.77 -8.51
C GLU A 62 5.49 -11.69 -7.50
N GLN A 63 4.19 -11.49 -7.33
CA GLN A 63 3.65 -10.64 -6.29
C GLN A 63 3.72 -11.43 -4.99
N ASN A 64 4.13 -10.76 -3.91
CA ASN A 64 4.12 -11.36 -2.58
C ASN A 64 2.73 -11.90 -2.26
N VAL A 65 2.69 -13.04 -1.56
CA VAL A 65 1.43 -13.60 -1.06
C VAL A 65 0.73 -12.52 -0.22
N PRO A 66 -0.61 -12.34 -0.36
CA PRO A 66 -1.37 -11.42 0.47
C PRO A 66 -1.05 -11.61 1.95
N SER A 67 -0.92 -10.52 2.70
CA SER A 67 -0.65 -10.57 4.15
C SER A 67 -1.90 -10.89 4.98
N ASP A 68 -3.05 -11.09 4.32
CA ASP A 68 -4.30 -11.48 4.95
C ASP A 68 -4.42 -13.00 5.10
N SER A 69 -5.38 -13.43 5.92
CA SER A 69 -5.74 -14.84 6.09
C SER A 69 -6.96 -15.25 5.26
N ASP A 70 -7.45 -14.40 4.34
CA ASP A 70 -8.76 -14.59 3.68
C ASP A 70 -8.77 -15.81 2.76
N TRP A 71 -7.65 -16.08 2.08
CA TRP A 71 -7.48 -17.32 1.31
C TRP A 71 -7.55 -18.56 2.21
N TYR A 72 -6.87 -18.50 3.37
CA TYR A 72 -6.80 -19.62 4.31
C TYR A 72 -8.18 -19.89 4.91
N GLN A 73 -8.86 -18.84 5.37
CA GLN A 73 -10.18 -18.90 5.98
C GLN A 73 -11.18 -19.57 5.04
N ARG A 74 -11.23 -19.13 3.77
CA ARG A 74 -12.08 -19.76 2.75
C ARG A 74 -11.74 -21.23 2.54
N THR A 75 -10.46 -21.59 2.57
CA THR A 75 -10.03 -22.99 2.40
C THR A 75 -10.44 -23.84 3.61
N TYR A 76 -10.27 -23.31 4.82
CA TYR A 76 -10.68 -23.96 6.07
C TYR A 76 -12.20 -24.17 6.12
N ASP A 77 -12.98 -23.14 5.81
CA ASP A 77 -14.45 -23.18 5.87
C ASP A 77 -15.06 -24.17 4.85
N ASN A 78 -14.37 -24.41 3.72
CA ASN A 78 -14.80 -25.36 2.69
C ASN A 78 -14.30 -26.80 2.92
N ALA A 79 -13.38 -27.02 3.86
CA ALA A 79 -12.85 -28.34 4.14
C ALA A 79 -13.92 -29.24 4.77
N ARG A 80 -14.01 -30.48 4.28
CA ARG A 80 -14.99 -31.47 4.78
C ARG A 80 -14.30 -32.45 5.71
N CYS A 81 -14.73 -32.46 6.98
CA CYS A 81 -14.27 -33.40 8.00
C CYS A 81 -15.44 -33.72 8.94
N SER A 82 -15.64 -35.00 9.25
CA SER A 82 -16.67 -35.46 10.20
C SER A 82 -16.19 -35.50 11.65
N ASN A 83 -14.87 -35.43 11.86
CA ASN A 83 -14.21 -35.45 13.16
C ASN A 83 -13.57 -34.09 13.45
N TYR A 84 -12.32 -34.07 13.92
CA TYR A 84 -11.58 -32.85 14.19
C TYR A 84 -10.78 -32.39 12.97
N LEU A 85 -11.04 -31.16 12.51
CA LEU A 85 -10.29 -30.52 11.43
C LEU A 85 -9.14 -29.70 12.01
N CYS A 86 -7.91 -30.06 11.65
CA CYS A 86 -6.70 -29.37 12.12
C CYS A 86 -6.57 -27.96 11.49
N PRO A 87 -6.54 -26.88 12.29
CA PRO A 87 -6.59 -25.49 11.83
C PRO A 87 -5.30 -24.93 11.26
N GLY A 88 -4.29 -25.76 11.02
CA GLY A 88 -3.11 -25.32 10.26
C GLY A 88 -2.73 -26.28 9.13
N THR A 89 -3.10 -27.56 9.21
CA THR A 89 -2.81 -28.55 8.15
C THR A 89 -4.03 -28.99 7.35
N LEU A 90 -5.24 -28.60 7.77
CA LEU A 90 -6.51 -29.08 7.19
C LEU A 90 -6.65 -30.61 7.20
N ALA A 91 -5.88 -31.30 8.04
CA ALA A 91 -5.98 -32.74 8.24
C ALA A 91 -7.24 -33.07 9.06
N CYS A 92 -7.95 -34.14 8.68
CA CYS A 92 -9.09 -34.66 9.42
C CYS A 92 -8.63 -35.80 10.33
N VAL A 93 -8.65 -35.58 11.65
CA VAL A 93 -8.13 -36.51 12.66
C VAL A 93 -9.17 -36.78 13.75
N ALA A 94 -8.93 -37.79 14.60
CA ALA A 94 -9.86 -38.16 15.66
C ALA A 94 -9.90 -37.15 16.81
N VAL A 95 -8.73 -36.59 17.19
CA VAL A 95 -8.58 -35.71 18.36
C VAL A 95 -7.45 -34.69 18.14
N PRO A 96 -7.46 -33.52 18.80
CA PRO A 96 -6.57 -32.39 18.48
C PRO A 96 -5.07 -32.71 18.52
N HIS A 97 -4.61 -33.52 19.47
CA HIS A 97 -3.20 -33.92 19.56
C HIS A 97 -2.75 -34.82 18.41
N HIS A 98 -3.64 -35.38 17.58
CA HIS A 98 -3.22 -36.15 16.40
C HIS A 98 -2.92 -35.26 15.18
N CYS A 99 -3.07 -33.93 15.31
CA CYS A 99 -2.78 -33.04 14.20
C CYS A 99 -1.29 -33.08 13.79
N PRO A 100 -0.97 -33.22 12.50
CA PRO A 100 0.39 -33.05 12.02
C PRO A 100 0.79 -31.58 12.04
N CYS A 101 2.09 -31.31 12.17
CA CYS A 101 2.67 -29.97 11.99
C CYS A 101 2.67 -29.57 10.51
N GLN A 102 2.63 -28.26 10.23
CA GLN A 102 2.60 -27.74 8.86
C GLN A 102 3.87 -28.08 8.09
N HIS A 103 5.01 -28.08 8.79
CA HIS A 103 6.31 -28.30 8.17
C HIS A 103 7.12 -29.36 8.93
N PRO A 104 6.77 -30.66 8.83
CA PRO A 104 7.41 -31.73 9.63
C PRO A 104 8.92 -31.88 9.37
N ALA A 105 9.41 -31.42 8.22
CA ALA A 105 10.83 -31.40 7.92
C ALA A 105 11.62 -30.44 8.83
N VAL A 106 11.04 -29.29 9.18
CA VAL A 106 11.70 -28.20 9.90
C VAL A 106 11.07 -27.88 11.26
N GLU A 107 10.01 -28.57 11.64
CA GLU A 107 9.33 -28.43 12.93
C GLU A 107 9.34 -29.76 13.70
N ASP A 108 9.41 -29.65 15.03
CA ASP A 108 9.20 -30.74 15.97
C ASP A 108 7.84 -30.55 16.68
N LYS A 109 7.14 -31.66 16.88
CA LYS A 109 5.86 -31.71 17.57
C LYS A 109 6.05 -32.06 19.04
N PHE A 110 5.44 -31.29 19.93
CA PHE A 110 5.46 -31.53 21.38
C PHE A 110 4.03 -31.61 21.90
N GLU A 111 3.71 -32.67 22.64
CA GLU A 111 2.42 -32.83 23.32
C GLU A 111 2.43 -32.04 24.63
N LEU A 112 1.43 -31.18 24.82
CA LEU A 112 1.13 -30.58 26.10
C LEU A 112 0.18 -31.49 26.90
N GLY A 113 0.31 -31.45 28.23
CA GLY A 113 -0.45 -32.30 29.13
C GLY A 113 -1.96 -32.03 29.17
N ASP A 114 -2.43 -30.99 28.49
CA ASP A 114 -3.84 -30.62 28.33
C ASP A 114 -4.51 -31.26 27.09
N GLY A 115 -3.80 -32.16 26.39
CA GLY A 115 -4.30 -32.79 25.17
C GLY A 115 -4.19 -31.90 23.92
N SER A 116 -3.46 -30.79 24.02
CA SER A 116 -3.01 -29.99 22.88
C SER A 116 -1.59 -30.39 22.46
N ALA A 117 -1.22 -30.05 21.23
CA ALA A 117 0.14 -30.22 20.73
C ALA A 117 0.62 -28.90 20.13
N ILE A 118 1.91 -28.60 20.29
CA ILE A 118 2.56 -27.45 19.68
C ILE A 118 3.60 -27.89 18.65
N CYS A 119 3.75 -27.11 17.59
CA CYS A 119 4.78 -27.28 16.57
C CYS A 119 5.81 -26.19 16.76
N VAL A 120 7.08 -26.57 16.94
CA VAL A 120 8.18 -25.62 17.19
C VAL A 120 9.26 -25.86 16.16
N SER A 121 9.78 -24.77 15.58
CA SER A 121 10.89 -24.87 14.63
C SER A 121 12.10 -25.56 15.24
N LYS A 122 12.65 -26.54 14.52
CA LYS A 122 13.93 -27.21 14.80
C LYS A 122 15.10 -26.21 14.81
N GLY A 123 14.97 -25.10 14.09
CA GLY A 123 15.99 -24.08 13.87
C GLY A 123 16.25 -23.14 15.05
N GLY A 124 16.06 -23.58 16.29
CA GLY A 124 16.51 -22.83 17.46
C GLY A 124 18.03 -22.60 17.44
N PHE A 125 18.51 -21.60 18.19
CA PHE A 125 19.92 -21.17 18.27
C PHE A 125 20.93 -22.33 18.46
N LYS A 126 20.50 -23.45 19.07
CA LYS A 126 21.19 -24.74 19.08
C LYS A 126 20.23 -25.92 18.92
N PHE A 127 20.73 -27.03 18.36
CA PHE A 127 19.99 -28.30 18.29
C PHE A 127 19.50 -28.72 19.68
N GLY A 128 18.24 -29.13 19.79
CA GLY A 128 17.62 -29.55 21.06
C GLY A 128 17.27 -28.41 22.04
N GLU A 129 17.60 -27.15 21.73
CA GLU A 129 17.26 -26.02 22.59
C GLU A 129 15.76 -25.75 22.65
N ALA A 130 15.05 -25.94 21.52
CA ALA A 130 13.60 -25.84 21.44
C ALA A 130 12.92 -26.81 22.42
N ALA A 131 13.30 -28.10 22.37
CA ALA A 131 12.80 -29.12 23.31
C ALA A 131 13.07 -28.75 24.78
N ARG A 132 14.29 -28.25 25.08
CA ARG A 132 14.64 -27.78 26.43
C ARG A 132 13.75 -26.62 26.89
N LYS A 133 13.51 -25.64 26.02
CA LYS A 133 12.65 -24.48 26.32
C LYS A 133 11.21 -24.91 26.54
N VAL A 134 10.69 -25.82 25.72
CA VAL A 134 9.34 -26.38 25.89
C VAL A 134 9.22 -27.10 27.24
N GLU A 135 10.22 -27.91 27.62
CA GLU A 135 10.19 -28.61 28.91
C GLU A 135 10.32 -27.65 30.11
N LEU A 136 11.12 -26.58 30.00
CA LEU A 136 11.18 -25.53 31.01
C LEU A 136 9.86 -24.75 31.11
N ALA A 137 9.22 -24.45 29.98
CA ALA A 137 7.91 -23.79 29.93
C ALA A 137 6.87 -24.61 30.69
N ARG A 138 6.86 -25.93 30.45
CA ARG A 138 5.96 -26.88 31.11
C ARG A 138 6.13 -26.90 32.63
N LYS A 139 7.35 -26.63 33.11
CA LYS A 139 7.66 -26.54 34.54
C LYS A 139 7.46 -25.14 35.14
N GLY A 140 7.13 -24.13 34.33
CA GLY A 140 7.05 -22.74 34.76
C GLY A 140 8.43 -22.13 35.10
N LEU A 141 9.49 -22.60 34.43
CA LEU A 141 10.89 -22.25 34.71
C LEU A 141 11.56 -21.49 33.54
N LEU A 142 10.79 -20.75 32.75
CA LEU A 142 11.29 -19.89 31.66
C LEU A 142 11.54 -18.45 32.12
#